data_AF-A0A3N5VA91-F1
#
_entry.id   AF-A0A3N5VA91-F1
#
_cell.length_a   1.000
_cell.length_b   1.000
_cell.length_c   1.000
_cell.angle_alpha   90.00
_cell.angle_beta   90.00
_cell.angle_gamma   90.00
#
_symmetry.space_group_name_H-M   'P 1'
#
loop_
_entity.id
_entity.type
_entity.pdbx_description
1 polymer ?
#
loop_
_entity_poly.entity_id
_entity_poly.type
_entity_poly.pdbx_seq_one_letter_code
_entity_poly.pdbx_strand_id
1 'polypeptide(L)'
;MESNINQYSFIADAMLGKMARKLRMFGFDTIYDSNIDDMDILDSSKYQGRIVLTSDRTLFKRCKKKGIDTILTYKGTELENLVTIFSALNIKSINSRKLPHLCTCCNGLLGTIIDKNLIKNQIPDRLLHSKNIFYECTKCNKIYWIGTHLQRISCLIKEINTKLKSQD
;
A
#
# COMPACT_ATOMS: atom_id res chain seq x y z
N MET A 1 -11.59 -14.54 -7.61
CA MET A 1 -10.67 -14.95 -6.54
C MET A 1 -10.58 -13.82 -5.52
N GLU A 2 -10.56 -14.16 -4.22
CA GLU A 2 -10.18 -13.20 -3.17
C GLU A 2 -8.72 -12.75 -3.40
N SER A 3 -8.37 -11.52 -3.03
CA SER A 3 -6.98 -11.03 -3.15
C SER A 3 -6.02 -11.87 -2.30
N ASN A 4 -5.13 -12.65 -2.94
CA ASN A 4 -3.97 -13.20 -2.25
C ASN A 4 -2.92 -12.10 -2.14
N ILE A 5 -2.78 -11.53 -0.95
CA ILE A 5 -1.93 -10.35 -0.68
C ILE A 5 -0.46 -10.57 -1.12
N ASN A 6 0.00 -11.82 -1.16
CA ASN A 6 1.36 -12.18 -1.56
C ASN A 6 1.56 -12.35 -3.08
N GLN A 7 0.51 -12.22 -3.89
CA GLN A 7 0.59 -12.48 -5.33
C GLN A 7 1.13 -11.28 -6.12
N TYR A 8 0.90 -10.06 -5.64
CA TYR A 8 1.23 -8.84 -6.38
C TYR A 8 2.12 -7.91 -5.56
N SER A 9 3.15 -7.39 -6.22
CA SER A 9 4.03 -6.36 -5.69
C SER A 9 4.12 -5.19 -6.67
N PHE A 10 4.28 -4.01 -6.12
CA PHE A 10 4.17 -2.76 -6.85
C PHE A 10 5.44 -1.91 -6.70
N ILE A 11 5.65 -1.05 -7.68
CA ILE A 11 6.47 0.15 -7.57
C ILE A 11 5.63 1.32 -8.05
N ALA A 12 5.48 2.33 -7.20
CA ALA A 12 4.68 3.51 -7.49
C ALA A 12 5.60 4.68 -7.88
N ASP A 13 5.24 5.40 -8.93
CA ASP A 13 5.92 6.64 -9.30
C ASP A 13 5.86 7.71 -8.18
N ALA A 14 6.66 8.76 -8.31
CA ALA A 14 6.74 9.85 -7.34
C ALA A 14 5.40 10.58 -7.11
N MET A 15 4.46 10.51 -8.06
CA MET A 15 3.14 11.15 -7.94
C MET A 15 2.15 10.31 -7.11
N LEU A 16 2.42 9.02 -6.94
CA LEU A 16 1.48 8.06 -6.38
C LEU A 16 1.76 7.68 -4.91
N GLY A 17 2.45 8.54 -4.16
CA GLY A 17 2.77 8.29 -2.74
C GLY A 17 1.56 8.08 -1.82
N LYS A 18 0.40 8.67 -2.13
CA LYS A 18 -0.86 8.34 -1.44
C LYS A 18 -1.31 6.91 -1.73
N MET A 19 -1.23 6.47 -2.99
CA MET A 19 -1.60 5.10 -3.39
C MET A 19 -0.65 4.08 -2.78
N ALA A 20 0.66 4.34 -2.82
CA ALA A 20 1.65 3.47 -2.20
C ALA A 20 1.36 3.22 -0.72
N ARG A 21 1.02 4.26 0.03
CA ARG A 21 0.61 4.14 1.44
C ARG A 21 -0.62 3.27 1.62
N LYS A 22 -1.64 3.42 0.77
CA LYS A 22 -2.89 2.64 0.84
C LYS A 22 -2.67 1.18 0.49
N LEU A 23 -1.91 0.89 -0.55
CA LEU A 23 -1.55 -0.47 -0.96
C LEU A 23 -0.80 -1.20 0.17
N ARG A 24 0.18 -0.54 0.80
CA ARG A 24 0.87 -1.05 2.01
C ARG A 24 -0.09 -1.29 3.16
N MET A 25 -1.04 -0.39 3.40
CA MET A 25 -2.08 -0.56 4.41
C MET A 25 -3.00 -1.75 4.11
N PHE A 26 -3.16 -2.13 2.84
CA PHE A 26 -3.93 -3.30 2.43
C PHE A 26 -3.07 -4.58 2.37
N GLY A 27 -1.78 -4.47 2.70
CA GLY A 27 -0.82 -5.57 2.77
C GLY A 27 0.02 -5.78 1.51
N PHE A 28 -0.18 -5.01 0.44
CA PHE A 28 0.61 -5.15 -0.78
C PHE A 28 2.00 -4.54 -0.63
N ASP A 29 3.03 -5.33 -0.92
CA ASP A 29 4.40 -4.86 -1.03
C ASP A 29 4.48 -3.78 -2.12
N THR A 30 4.76 -2.53 -1.71
CA THR A 30 4.81 -1.39 -2.63
C THR A 30 6.04 -0.54 -2.39
N ILE A 31 6.96 -0.50 -3.34
CA ILE A 31 8.08 0.44 -3.34
C ILE A 31 7.56 1.84 -3.73
N TYR A 32 8.05 2.85 -3.02
CA TYR A 32 7.81 4.25 -3.32
C TYR A 32 8.90 5.08 -2.65
N ASP A 33 9.44 6.02 -3.40
CA ASP A 33 10.29 7.12 -2.95
C ASP A 33 9.87 8.36 -3.77
N SER A 34 9.79 9.53 -3.13
CA SER A 34 9.45 10.77 -3.84
C SER A 34 10.54 11.25 -4.79
N ASN A 35 11.76 10.74 -4.63
CA ASN A 35 12.93 11.10 -5.42
C ASN A 35 13.34 10.01 -6.41
N ILE A 36 12.58 8.90 -6.51
CA ILE A 36 12.88 7.85 -7.49
C ILE A 36 12.72 8.39 -8.91
N ASP A 37 13.69 8.12 -9.76
CA ASP A 37 13.61 8.50 -11.17
C ASP A 37 12.99 7.40 -12.05
N ASP A 38 12.64 7.76 -13.27
CA ASP A 38 12.04 6.83 -14.25
C ASP A 38 12.94 5.62 -14.55
N MET A 39 14.26 5.79 -14.56
CA MET A 39 15.19 4.72 -14.90
C MET A 39 15.27 3.70 -13.77
N ASP A 40 15.37 4.17 -12.52
CA ASP A 40 15.33 3.32 -11.33
C ASP A 40 14.02 2.55 -11.22
N ILE A 41 12.88 3.18 -11.57
CA ILE A 41 11.59 2.49 -11.63
C ILE A 41 11.65 1.34 -12.65
N LEU A 42 12.12 1.61 -13.87
CA LEU A 42 12.17 0.63 -14.96
C LEU A 42 13.11 -0.55 -14.63
N ASP A 43 14.29 -0.26 -14.08
CA ASP A 43 15.28 -1.28 -13.78
C ASP A 43 14.86 -2.12 -12.56
N SER A 44 14.38 -1.47 -11.49
CA SER A 44 13.88 -2.17 -10.29
C SER A 44 12.65 -3.01 -10.59
N SER A 45 11.69 -2.50 -11.38
CA SER A 45 10.49 -3.25 -11.75
C SER A 45 10.82 -4.49 -12.56
N LYS A 46 11.71 -4.35 -13.54
CA LYS A 46 12.14 -5.47 -14.38
C LYS A 46 12.93 -6.52 -13.59
N TYR A 47 13.85 -6.08 -12.72
CA TYR A 47 14.66 -6.99 -11.92
C TYR A 47 13.84 -7.75 -10.88
N GLN A 48 12.89 -7.09 -10.22
CA GLN A 48 12.11 -7.65 -9.11
C GLN A 48 10.74 -8.21 -9.53
N GLY A 49 10.35 -8.08 -10.80
CA GLY A 49 9.04 -8.50 -11.29
C GLY A 49 7.87 -7.70 -10.69
N ARG A 50 8.07 -6.39 -10.45
CA ARG A 50 7.06 -5.52 -9.84
C ARG A 50 6.22 -4.81 -10.89
N ILE A 51 4.93 -4.66 -10.61
CA ILE A 51 4.03 -3.89 -11.45
C ILE A 51 4.27 -2.38 -11.22
N VAL A 52 4.55 -1.65 -12.29
CA VAL A 52 4.71 -0.19 -12.24
C VAL A 52 3.34 0.49 -12.22
N LEU A 53 3.08 1.23 -11.15
CA LEU A 53 1.93 2.13 -11.05
C LEU A 53 2.37 3.54 -11.42
N THR A 54 1.71 4.14 -12.39
CA THR A 54 2.04 5.51 -12.81
C THR A 54 0.82 6.29 -13.29
N SER A 55 0.84 7.61 -13.10
CA SER A 55 -0.08 8.54 -13.79
C SER A 55 0.57 9.22 -15.00
N ASP A 56 1.86 8.99 -15.25
CA ASP A 56 2.60 9.51 -16.40
C ASP A 56 2.46 8.57 -17.60
N ARG A 57 1.86 9.10 -18.67
CA ARG A 57 1.67 8.39 -19.94
C ARG A 57 2.99 8.08 -20.64
N THR A 58 4.03 8.88 -20.42
CA THR A 58 5.37 8.69 -21.00
C THR A 58 6.04 7.50 -20.33
N LEU A 59 6.07 7.46 -19.00
CA LEU A 59 6.60 6.31 -18.24
C LEU A 59 5.81 5.03 -18.56
N PHE A 60 4.49 5.10 -18.61
CA PHE A 60 3.65 3.96 -19.00
C PHE A 60 4.02 3.39 -20.38
N LYS A 61 4.17 4.26 -21.40
CA LYS A 61 4.60 3.85 -22.74
C LYS A 61 6.01 3.23 -22.73
N ARG A 62 6.93 3.77 -21.92
CA ARG A 62 8.29 3.23 -21.75
C ARG A 62 8.25 1.82 -21.14
N CYS A 63 7.45 1.62 -20.09
CA CYS A 63 7.25 0.31 -19.47
C CYS A 63 6.74 -0.72 -20.48
N LYS A 64 5.67 -0.38 -21.23
CA LYS A 64 5.11 -1.27 -22.27
C LYS A 64 6.13 -1.66 -23.34
N LYS A 65 6.93 -0.70 -23.84
CA LYS A 65 8.01 -0.99 -24.81
C LYS A 65 9.08 -1.95 -24.27
N LYS A 66 9.33 -1.91 -22.96
CA LYS A 66 10.31 -2.76 -22.28
C LYS A 66 9.74 -4.10 -21.78
N GLY A 67 8.45 -4.38 -22.02
CA GLY A 67 7.78 -5.58 -21.54
C GLY A 67 7.57 -5.62 -20.02
N ILE A 68 7.53 -4.45 -19.37
CA ILE A 68 7.31 -4.33 -17.92
C ILE A 68 5.81 -4.23 -17.66
N ASP A 69 5.32 -5.01 -16.70
CA ASP A 69 3.94 -4.92 -16.25
C ASP A 69 3.67 -3.54 -15.63
N THR A 70 2.63 -2.88 -16.14
CA THR A 70 2.32 -1.51 -15.73
C THR A 70 0.83 -1.24 -15.80
N ILE A 71 0.36 -0.44 -14.84
CA ILE A 71 -1.02 0.04 -14.76
C ILE A 71 -0.98 1.57 -14.76
N LEU A 72 -1.68 2.15 -15.74
CA LEU A 72 -1.89 3.59 -15.81
C LEU A 72 -3.07 3.95 -14.91
N THR A 73 -2.83 4.72 -13.86
CA THR A 73 -3.89 5.32 -13.05
C THR A 73 -4.34 6.63 -13.67
N TYR A 74 -5.60 7.01 -13.43
CA TYR A 74 -6.16 8.26 -13.93
C TYR A 74 -6.00 9.36 -12.86
N LYS A 75 -6.03 10.63 -13.23
CA LYS A 75 -6.08 11.73 -12.24
C LYS A 75 -7.46 11.89 -11.59
N GLY A 76 -8.16 10.77 -11.35
CA GLY A 76 -9.45 10.72 -10.67
C GLY A 76 -9.31 10.66 -9.15
N THR A 77 -10.36 10.20 -8.48
CA THR A 77 -10.37 10.02 -7.02
C THR A 77 -9.47 8.86 -6.58
N GLU A 78 -9.07 8.86 -5.30
CA GLU A 78 -8.32 7.74 -4.69
C GLU A 78 -9.07 6.40 -4.87
N LEU A 79 -10.38 6.41 -4.68
CA LEU A 79 -11.23 5.23 -4.82
C LEU A 79 -11.21 4.70 -6.27
N GLU A 80 -11.36 5.57 -7.26
CA GLU A 80 -11.34 5.18 -8.68
C GLU A 80 -9.99 4.61 -9.11
N ASN A 81 -8.88 5.17 -8.61
CA ASN A 81 -7.55 4.65 -8.90
C ASN A 81 -7.30 3.28 -8.26
N LEU A 82 -7.74 3.08 -7.02
CA LEU A 82 -7.66 1.78 -6.36
C LEU A 82 -8.50 0.74 -7.11
N VAL A 83 -9.73 1.08 -7.49
CA VAL A 83 -10.59 0.21 -8.32
C VAL A 83 -9.91 -0.10 -9.65
N THR A 84 -9.34 0.88 -10.33
CA THR A 84 -8.60 0.67 -11.59
C THR A 84 -7.46 -0.34 -11.43
N ILE A 85 -6.66 -0.21 -10.36
CA ILE A 85 -5.56 -1.13 -10.08
C ILE A 85 -6.07 -2.55 -9.84
N PHE A 86 -7.10 -2.72 -9.01
CA PHE A 86 -7.59 -4.05 -8.65
C PHE A 86 -8.34 -4.72 -9.81
N SER A 87 -9.12 -3.98 -10.60
CA SER A 87 -9.78 -4.51 -11.79
C SER A 87 -8.76 -4.94 -12.85
N ALA A 88 -7.69 -4.17 -13.08
CA ALA A 88 -6.63 -4.55 -14.02
C ALA A 88 -5.91 -5.85 -13.63
N LEU A 89 -5.95 -6.23 -12.34
CA LEU A 89 -5.38 -7.47 -11.80
C LEU A 89 -6.39 -8.59 -11.57
N ASN A 90 -7.65 -8.40 -12.01
CA ASN A 90 -8.76 -9.32 -11.77
C ASN A 90 -9.00 -9.65 -10.29
N ILE A 91 -8.68 -8.70 -9.40
CA ILE A 91 -8.95 -8.81 -7.97
C ILE A 91 -10.42 -8.43 -7.74
N LYS A 92 -11.23 -9.40 -7.32
CA LYS A 92 -12.69 -9.21 -7.11
C LYS A 92 -13.04 -8.63 -5.74
N SER A 93 -12.16 -8.80 -4.76
CA SER A 93 -12.37 -8.26 -3.42
C SER A 93 -11.07 -8.19 -2.63
N ILE A 94 -11.03 -7.24 -1.70
CA ILE A 94 -9.96 -7.09 -0.70
C ILE A 94 -10.47 -7.51 0.66
N ASN A 95 -9.66 -8.31 1.36
CA ASN A 95 -9.95 -8.77 2.71
C ASN A 95 -9.26 -7.88 3.76
N SER A 96 -10.06 -7.30 4.66
CA SER A 96 -9.58 -6.41 5.72
C SER A 96 -9.05 -7.13 6.97
N ARG A 97 -9.23 -8.45 7.09
CA ARG A 97 -8.98 -9.19 8.35
C ARG A 97 -7.49 -9.38 8.68
N LYS A 98 -6.57 -9.10 7.75
CA LYS A 98 -5.12 -9.32 7.89
C LYS A 98 -4.32 -8.01 7.91
N LEU A 99 -4.84 -6.94 8.52
CA LEU A 99 -4.19 -5.63 8.51
C LEU A 99 -3.78 -5.19 9.93
N PRO A 100 -2.62 -4.50 10.10
CA PRO A 100 -1.56 -4.20 9.13
C PRO A 100 -0.30 -5.08 9.32
N HIS A 101 0.31 -5.53 8.22
CA HIS A 101 1.62 -6.24 8.22
C HIS A 101 2.79 -5.37 7.74
N LEU A 102 2.52 -4.29 7.01
CA LEU A 102 3.55 -3.44 6.38
C LEU A 102 3.48 -1.99 6.88
N CYS A 103 4.66 -1.41 7.06
CA CYS A 103 4.84 -0.01 7.41
C CYS A 103 4.40 0.86 6.23
N THR A 104 3.42 1.72 6.49
CA THR A 104 2.89 2.64 5.49
C THR A 104 3.96 3.63 4.99
N CYS A 105 4.97 3.94 5.80
CA CYS A 105 6.05 4.85 5.44
C CYS A 105 7.12 4.21 4.56
N CYS A 106 7.65 3.05 4.95
CA CYS A 106 8.84 2.50 4.31
C CYS A 106 8.68 1.06 3.77
N ASN A 107 7.48 0.49 3.84
CA ASN A 107 7.17 -0.89 3.41
C ASN A 107 7.80 -2.00 4.28
N GLY A 108 8.53 -1.67 5.35
CA GLY A 108 9.10 -2.66 6.27
C GLY A 108 8.03 -3.42 7.07
N LEU A 109 8.37 -4.62 7.56
CA LEU A 109 7.47 -5.43 8.36
C LEU A 109 7.14 -4.74 9.70
N LEU A 110 5.90 -4.92 10.15
CA LEU A 110 5.44 -4.47 11.46
C LEU A 110 5.51 -5.61 12.47
N GLY A 111 6.35 -5.46 13.50
CA GLY A 111 6.42 -6.35 14.64
C GLY A 111 5.50 -5.87 15.76
N THR A 112 4.82 -6.78 16.45
CA THR A 112 4.03 -6.44 17.64
C THR A 112 4.95 -6.09 18.80
N ILE A 113 4.70 -4.95 19.46
CA ILE A 113 5.39 -4.59 20.69
C ILE A 113 4.73 -5.31 21.86
N ILE A 114 5.49 -6.18 22.52
CA ILE A 114 5.03 -6.97 23.67
C ILE A 114 5.16 -6.16 24.96
N ASP A 115 6.29 -5.47 25.15
CA ASP A 115 6.53 -4.61 26.31
C ASP A 115 6.33 -3.13 25.97
N LYS A 116 5.27 -2.53 26.50
CA LYS A 116 4.96 -1.10 26.31
C LYS A 116 6.02 -0.17 26.91
N ASN A 117 6.85 -0.64 27.86
CA ASN A 117 7.90 0.18 28.45
C ASN A 117 8.96 0.60 27.42
N LEU A 118 9.15 -0.18 26.35
CA LEU A 118 10.09 0.12 25.27
C LEU A 118 9.70 1.39 24.48
N ILE A 119 8.41 1.71 24.45
CA ILE A 119 7.86 2.83 23.68
C ILE A 119 7.37 3.99 24.54
N LYS A 120 7.52 3.91 25.87
CA LYS A 120 6.92 4.90 26.79
C LYS A 120 7.39 6.34 26.54
N ASN A 121 8.63 6.51 26.10
CA ASN A 121 9.22 7.82 25.80
C ASN A 121 9.04 8.26 24.34
N GLN A 122 8.44 7.42 23.49
CA GLN A 122 8.32 7.65 22.05
C GLN A 122 6.90 8.09 21.64
N ILE A 123 5.91 7.86 22.50
CA ILE A 123 4.51 8.23 22.25
C ILE A 123 3.89 8.91 23.47
N PRO A 124 2.84 9.73 23.31
CA PRO A 124 2.13 10.33 24.44
C PRO A 124 1.54 9.30 25.41
N ASP A 125 1.66 9.54 26.72
CA ASP A 125 1.16 8.64 27.77
C ASP A 125 -0.30 8.24 27.60
N ARG A 126 -1.14 9.18 27.17
CA ARG A 126 -2.56 8.93 26.88
C ARG A 126 -2.76 7.75 25.91
N LEU A 127 -1.87 7.56 24.94
CA LEU A 127 -1.94 6.43 24.02
C LEU A 127 -1.54 5.12 24.73
N LEU A 128 -0.50 5.11 25.56
CA LEU A 128 -0.08 3.93 26.34
C LEU A 128 -1.23 3.40 27.21
N HIS A 129 -1.98 4.31 27.83
CA HIS A 129 -3.13 3.98 28.68
C HIS A 129 -4.37 3.54 27.88
N SER A 130 -4.63 4.17 26.72
CA SER A 130 -5.87 3.93 25.97
C SER A 130 -5.79 2.80 24.94
N LYS A 131 -4.58 2.30 24.63
CA LYS A 131 -4.34 1.31 23.57
C LYS A 131 -3.61 0.09 24.11
N ASN A 132 -4.04 -1.08 23.66
CA ASN A 132 -3.51 -2.37 24.12
C ASN A 132 -2.42 -2.93 23.20
N ILE A 133 -2.57 -2.74 21.89
CA ILE A 133 -1.69 -3.33 20.89
C ILE A 133 -0.99 -2.22 20.13
N PHE A 134 0.34 -2.32 20.10
CA PHE A 134 1.23 -1.45 19.34
C PHE A 134 2.06 -2.30 18.38
N TYR A 135 2.46 -1.67 17.29
CA TYR A 135 3.36 -2.26 16.32
C TYR A 135 4.51 -1.31 16.04
N GLU A 136 5.68 -1.85 15.79
CA GLU A 136 6.86 -1.09 15.39
C GLU A 136 7.36 -1.60 14.04
N CYS A 137 7.74 -0.67 13.17
CA CYS A 137 8.41 -1.04 11.94
C CYS A 137 9.85 -1.47 12.21
N THR A 138 10.22 -2.66 11.74
CA THR A 138 11.58 -3.21 11.90
C THR A 138 12.66 -2.48 11.08
N LYS A 139 12.28 -1.53 10.22
CA LYS A 139 13.19 -0.75 9.37
C LYS A 139 13.32 0.70 9.79
N CYS A 140 12.20 1.38 10.07
CA CYS A 140 12.21 2.82 10.35
C CYS A 140 11.69 3.19 11.75
N ASN A 141 11.51 2.20 12.63
CA ASN A 141 11.10 2.34 14.04
C ASN A 141 9.80 3.12 14.25
N LYS A 142 8.98 3.23 13.20
CA LYS A 142 7.71 3.94 13.29
C LYS A 142 6.71 3.10 14.08
N ILE A 143 6.13 3.72 15.10
CA ILE A 143 5.12 3.08 15.97
C ILE A 143 3.72 3.30 15.41
N TYR A 144 2.92 2.24 15.43
CA TYR A 144 1.52 2.19 15.02
C TYR A 144 0.66 1.60 16.14
N TRP A 145 -0.62 1.95 16.15
CA TRP A 145 -1.62 1.39 17.07
C TRP A 145 -2.98 1.31 16.40
N ILE A 146 -3.85 0.47 16.96
CA ILE A 146 -5.23 0.33 16.48
C ILE A 146 -6.04 1.57 16.88
N GLY A 147 -6.54 2.29 15.87
CA GLY A 147 -7.34 3.50 16.06
C GLY A 147 -8.43 3.66 15.02
N THR A 148 -9.09 4.82 15.04
CA THR A 148 -10.16 5.20 14.09
C THR A 148 -9.71 5.12 12.62
N HIS A 149 -8.41 5.20 12.37
CA HIS A 149 -7.84 4.97 11.04
C HIS A 149 -8.18 3.59 10.45
N LEU A 150 -8.25 2.53 11.27
CA LEU A 150 -8.67 1.20 10.79
C LEU A 150 -10.15 1.15 10.39
N GLN A 151 -11.01 1.92 11.06
CA GLN A 151 -12.41 2.05 10.67
C GLN A 151 -12.53 2.71 9.30
N ARG A 152 -11.77 3.80 9.07
CA ARG A 152 -11.72 4.48 7.77
C ARG A 152 -11.20 3.56 6.65
N ILE A 153 -10.16 2.78 6.92
CA ILE A 153 -9.66 1.75 6.00
C ILE A 153 -10.76 0.72 5.69
N SER A 154 -11.46 0.25 6.73
CA SER A 154 -12.52 -0.75 6.56
C SER A 154 -13.68 -0.22 5.71
N CYS A 155 -14.06 1.05 5.88
CA CYS A 155 -15.05 1.71 5.03
C CYS A 155 -14.56 1.82 3.58
N LEU A 156 -13.32 2.27 3.37
CA LEU A 156 -12.74 2.35 2.03
C LEU A 156 -12.68 0.99 1.33
N ILE A 157 -12.30 -0.08 2.04
CA ILE A 157 -12.30 -1.45 1.50
C ILE A 157 -13.73 -1.88 1.12
N LYS A 158 -14.74 -1.55 1.92
CA LYS A 158 -16.14 -1.82 1.57
C LYS A 158 -16.55 -1.10 0.29
N GLU A 159 -16.22 0.18 0.15
CA GLU A 159 -16.51 0.97 -1.05
C GLU A 159 -15.82 0.40 -2.30
N ILE A 160 -14.54 0.03 -2.18
CA ILE A 160 -13.77 -0.64 -3.25
C ILE A 160 -14.48 -1.93 -3.65
N ASN A 161 -14.80 -2.80 -2.69
CA ASN A 161 -15.45 -4.08 -2.94
C ASN A 161 -16.83 -3.93 -3.59
N THR A 162 -17.61 -2.91 -3.20
CA THR A 162 -18.89 -2.60 -3.85
C THR A 162 -18.68 -2.21 -5.31
N LYS A 163 -17.71 -1.34 -5.61
CA LYS A 163 -17.41 -0.92 -6.99
C LYS A 163 -16.87 -2.05 -7.86
N LEU A 164 -16.00 -2.91 -7.31
CA LEU A 164 -15.46 -4.06 -8.04
C LEU A 164 -16.57 -5.03 -8.47
N LYS A 165 -17.56 -5.28 -7.60
CA LYS A 165 -18.73 -6.12 -7.92
C LYS A 165 -19.66 -5.51 -8.97
N SER A 166 -19.73 -4.19 -9.06
CA SER A 166 -20.56 -3.51 -10.07
C SER A 166 -19.95 -3.46 -11.47
N GLN A 167 -18.70 -3.94 -11.63
CA GLN A 167 -18.00 -4.05 -12.90
C GLN A 167 -18.01 -5.47 -13.47
N ASP A 168 -18.46 -6.46 -12.69
CA ASP A 168 -18.79 -7.81 -13.15
C ASP A 168 -20.18 -7.81 -13.82
#